data_AF-A0A3M1FTE2-F1
#
_entry.id   AF-A0A3M1FTE2-F1
#
_cell.length_a   1.000
_cell.length_b   1.000
_cell.length_c   1.000
_cell.angle_alpha   90.00
_cell.angle_beta   90.00
_cell.angle_gamma   90.00
#
_symmetry.space_group_name_H-M   'P 1'
#
loop_
_entity.id
_entity.type
_entity.pdbx_description
1 polymer ?
#
loop_
_entity_poly.entity_id
_entity_poly.type
_entity_poly.pdbx_seq_one_letter_code
_entity_poly.pdbx_strand_id
1 'polypeptide(L)'
;MDTHNLHQLSAWAAQRNITITGFMGTGKTTVGRLLAARLDRPFVDIDEQIVAHFGKPIAQVFADEGEEAFRAVESQICRQLAGQQGLVIATGGGAIVDPRNREALAASGPLICLTAEVETILDRVEAATDRPLLPGDREQKRANIEQLLRLRRGVYASLPLQVATDGLEPEAIVQRTLELLAGDQEIAGMTRIPVPTPTGGYDICIREGLLAEAGRLLGNRGLAPGKAAIVSNPAIAAHYGEAVAGSLAAAGYEPVICTVPEGEAHKTLASIRALYDQFLAAGLDRRSPVIGLGGGVIGDMAGFAAATYLRGVPFVQIPTSLLAMVDASVGGKTGVDLPQGKNLVGAFKQPEAVIIDPAVMATLPGEEFRAGLAEVVKHGIIGAPRLFRELEAAGPANLTQLVADAVRVKVEVVTEDPFEQGRRATLNLGHTFGHAIELVSQFQVRHGEAVALG
;
A
#
# COMPACT_ATOMS: atom_id res chain seq x y z
N MET A 1 13.16 -13.76 -10.37
CA MET A 1 13.33 -13.19 -9.03
C MET A 1 14.29 -14.08 -8.28
N ASP A 2 15.48 -13.58 -7.98
CA ASP A 2 16.54 -14.38 -7.34
C ASP A 2 16.13 -14.79 -5.94
N THR A 3 16.29 -16.09 -5.66
CA THR A 3 16.10 -16.77 -4.37
C THR A 3 17.03 -16.27 -3.26
N HIS A 4 17.88 -15.28 -3.55
CA HIS A 4 18.85 -14.72 -2.63
C HIS A 4 18.27 -13.72 -1.61
N ASN A 5 17.04 -13.21 -1.81
CA ASN A 5 16.44 -12.21 -0.90
C ASN A 5 15.59 -12.80 0.24
N LEU A 6 15.33 -14.11 0.25
CA LEU A 6 14.62 -14.77 1.36
C LEU A 6 15.55 -15.22 2.51
N HIS A 7 16.87 -15.22 2.28
CA HIS A 7 17.85 -15.77 3.23
C HIS A 7 18.53 -14.74 4.14
N GLN A 8 18.17 -13.46 4.05
CA GLN A 8 18.56 -12.45 5.05
C GLN A 8 17.36 -12.06 5.90
N LEU A 9 16.71 -13.08 6.50
CA LEU A 9 15.83 -12.86 7.63
C LEU A 9 16.71 -12.45 8.81
N SER A 10 16.45 -11.28 9.40
CA SER A 10 17.01 -10.99 10.71
C SER A 10 16.58 -12.12 11.66
N ALA A 11 17.49 -12.61 12.51
CA ALA A 11 17.18 -13.68 13.46
C ALA A 11 15.98 -13.33 14.36
N TRP A 12 15.71 -12.03 14.55
CA TRP A 12 14.55 -11.49 15.23
C TRP A 12 13.23 -11.73 14.47
N ALA A 13 13.20 -11.50 13.15
CA ALA A 13 12.00 -11.70 12.35
C ALA A 13 11.59 -13.19 12.24
N ALA A 14 12.57 -14.10 12.29
CA ALA A 14 12.31 -15.54 12.31
C ALA A 14 11.58 -16.01 13.59
N GLN A 15 11.70 -15.28 14.70
CA GLN A 15 11.09 -15.63 15.98
C GLN A 15 9.67 -15.08 16.17
N ARG A 16 9.22 -14.10 15.39
CA ARG A 16 7.87 -13.51 15.54
C ARG A 16 6.80 -14.40 14.93
N ASN A 17 5.64 -14.53 15.58
CA ASN A 17 4.49 -15.25 15.02
C ASN A 17 3.94 -14.56 13.77
N ILE A 18 3.29 -15.30 12.89
CA ILE A 18 2.54 -14.75 11.76
C ILE A 18 1.10 -15.21 11.93
N THR A 19 0.17 -14.27 12.07
CA THR A 19 -1.25 -14.61 12.23
C THR A 19 -2.03 -14.27 10.99
N ILE A 20 -2.81 -15.22 10.50
CA ILE A 20 -3.72 -15.10 9.37
C ILE A 20 -5.16 -15.11 9.90
N THR A 21 -5.87 -14.03 9.65
CA THR A 21 -7.27 -13.84 10.04
C THR A 21 -8.13 -13.51 8.81
N GLY A 22 -9.43 -13.25 9.03
CA GLY A 22 -10.39 -12.97 7.97
C GLY A 22 -11.68 -13.79 8.08
N PHE A 23 -12.67 -13.42 7.27
CA PHE A 23 -13.98 -14.08 7.27
C PHE A 23 -13.89 -15.57 6.91
N MET A 24 -14.87 -16.40 7.29
CA MET A 24 -14.90 -17.80 6.85
C MET A 24 -14.93 -17.89 5.32
N GLY A 25 -14.34 -18.92 4.71
CA GLY A 25 -14.26 -19.01 3.25
C GLY A 25 -13.19 -18.14 2.56
N THR A 26 -12.42 -17.34 3.31
CA THR A 26 -11.28 -16.55 2.74
C THR A 26 -10.00 -17.34 2.52
N GLY A 27 -9.94 -18.62 2.92
CA GLY A 27 -8.78 -19.50 2.68
C GLY A 27 -7.71 -19.52 3.78
N LYS A 28 -7.98 -18.97 4.97
CA LYS A 28 -7.02 -18.89 6.10
C LYS A 28 -6.23 -20.17 6.37
N THR A 29 -6.91 -21.30 6.55
CA THR A 29 -6.27 -22.58 6.86
C THR A 29 -5.38 -23.05 5.71
N THR A 30 -5.87 -22.97 4.47
CA THR A 30 -5.11 -23.36 3.27
C THR A 30 -3.87 -22.50 3.09
N VAL A 31 -4.02 -21.18 3.11
CA VAL A 31 -2.93 -20.21 2.95
C VAL A 31 -1.94 -20.33 4.11
N GLY A 32 -2.44 -20.51 5.34
CA GLY A 32 -1.58 -20.66 6.52
C GLY A 32 -0.71 -21.90 6.48
N ARG A 33 -1.24 -23.05 6.04
CA ARG A 33 -0.43 -24.27 5.87
C ARG A 33 0.64 -24.10 4.80
N LEU A 34 0.29 -23.52 3.65
CA LEU A 34 1.26 -23.28 2.56
C LEU A 34 2.35 -22.29 2.98
N LEU A 35 1.96 -21.19 3.64
CA LEU A 35 2.90 -20.19 4.15
C LEU A 35 3.85 -20.80 5.19
N ALA A 36 3.32 -21.60 6.11
CA ALA A 36 4.11 -22.30 7.13
C ALA A 36 5.14 -23.23 6.49
N ALA A 37 4.74 -24.02 5.49
CA ALA A 37 5.65 -24.88 4.73
C ALA A 37 6.73 -24.06 4.00
N ARG A 38 6.37 -22.91 3.41
CA ARG A 38 7.30 -22.06 2.67
C ARG A 38 8.35 -21.39 3.56
N LEU A 39 8.00 -21.12 4.81
CA LEU A 39 8.85 -20.48 5.82
C LEU A 39 9.55 -21.48 6.74
N ASP A 40 9.31 -22.78 6.59
CA ASP A 40 9.76 -23.84 7.49
C ASP A 40 9.36 -23.60 8.95
N ARG A 41 8.05 -23.36 9.16
CA ARG A 41 7.47 -22.99 10.46
C ARG A 41 6.29 -23.90 10.84
N PRO A 42 6.01 -24.10 12.14
CA PRO A 42 4.81 -24.82 12.57
C PRO A 42 3.54 -24.04 12.24
N PHE A 43 2.53 -24.73 11.71
CA PHE A 43 1.19 -24.19 11.50
C PHE A 43 0.25 -24.59 12.64
N VAL A 44 -0.58 -23.66 13.11
CA VAL A 44 -1.63 -23.90 14.11
C VAL A 44 -2.92 -23.23 13.69
N ASP A 45 -4.03 -23.97 13.63
CA ASP A 45 -5.37 -23.42 13.43
C ASP A 45 -6.12 -23.35 14.78
N ILE A 46 -6.60 -22.16 15.16
CA ILE A 46 -7.32 -21.96 16.42
C ILE A 46 -8.63 -22.75 16.44
N ASP A 47 -9.32 -22.88 15.30
CA ASP A 47 -10.56 -23.67 15.23
C ASP A 47 -10.26 -25.15 15.56
N GLU A 48 -9.13 -25.69 15.08
CA GLU A 48 -8.68 -27.06 15.38
C GLU A 48 -8.31 -27.23 16.86
N GLN A 49 -7.65 -26.22 17.46
CA GLN A 49 -7.32 -26.22 18.90
C GLN A 49 -8.57 -26.18 19.79
N ILE A 50 -9.61 -25.44 19.40
CA ILE A 50 -10.89 -25.40 20.12
C ILE A 50 -11.58 -26.76 20.06
N VAL A 51 -11.64 -27.40 18.88
CA VAL A 51 -12.21 -28.74 18.72
C VAL A 51 -11.45 -29.75 19.59
N ALA A 52 -10.12 -29.68 19.61
CA ALA A 52 -9.30 -30.53 20.47
C ALA A 52 -9.56 -30.29 21.97
N HIS A 53 -9.80 -29.04 22.39
CA HIS A 53 -10.09 -28.71 23.78
C HIS A 53 -11.43 -29.29 24.27
N PHE A 54 -12.50 -29.14 23.48
CA PHE A 54 -13.83 -29.61 23.86
C PHE A 54 -14.11 -31.07 23.48
N GLY A 55 -13.31 -31.67 22.60
CA GLY A 55 -13.52 -33.03 22.10
C GLY A 55 -14.75 -33.19 21.20
N LYS A 56 -15.35 -32.08 20.73
CA LYS A 56 -16.55 -32.05 19.90
C LYS A 56 -16.51 -30.95 18.84
N PRO A 57 -17.23 -31.07 17.72
CA PRO A 57 -17.28 -30.05 16.67
C PRO A 57 -17.80 -28.71 17.19
N ILE A 58 -17.33 -27.60 16.62
CA ILE A 58 -17.70 -26.23 17.03
C ILE A 58 -19.23 -26.05 17.12
N ALA A 59 -20.00 -26.56 16.16
CA ALA A 59 -21.46 -26.46 16.19
C ALA A 59 -22.09 -27.08 17.45
N GLN A 60 -21.53 -28.19 17.96
CA GLN A 60 -21.98 -28.82 19.21
C GLN A 60 -21.48 -28.06 20.44
N VAL A 61 -20.29 -27.44 20.38
CA VAL A 61 -19.82 -26.54 21.47
C VAL A 61 -20.80 -25.39 21.67
N PHE A 62 -21.26 -24.75 20.59
CA PHE A 62 -22.25 -23.67 20.69
C PHE A 62 -23.59 -24.15 21.24
N ALA A 63 -24.03 -25.36 20.89
CA ALA A 63 -25.30 -25.92 21.36
C ALA A 63 -25.27 -26.35 22.83
N ASP A 64 -24.18 -26.99 23.27
CA ASP A 64 -24.08 -27.59 24.60
C ASP A 64 -23.53 -26.62 25.66
N GLU A 65 -22.47 -25.85 25.32
CA GLU A 65 -21.71 -25.01 26.26
C GLU A 65 -22.06 -23.51 26.11
N GLY A 66 -22.61 -23.12 24.96
CA GLY A 66 -22.94 -21.73 24.63
C GLY A 66 -21.76 -20.91 24.07
N GLU A 67 -22.08 -19.74 23.51
CA GLU A 67 -21.08 -18.86 22.87
C GLU A 67 -20.08 -18.27 23.88
N GLU A 68 -20.51 -17.95 25.10
CA GLU A 68 -19.62 -17.36 26.11
C GLU A 68 -18.46 -18.29 26.47
N ALA A 69 -18.74 -19.58 26.69
CA ALA A 69 -17.74 -20.61 26.93
C ALA A 69 -16.79 -20.77 25.73
N PHE A 70 -17.33 -20.82 24.51
CA PHE A 70 -16.53 -20.85 23.28
C PHE A 70 -15.57 -19.66 23.20
N ARG A 71 -16.06 -18.44 23.43
CA ARG A 71 -15.25 -17.19 23.35
C ARG A 71 -14.19 -17.12 24.44
N ALA A 72 -14.47 -17.63 25.64
CA ALA A 72 -13.51 -17.71 26.73
C ALA A 72 -12.31 -18.60 26.34
N VAL A 73 -12.59 -19.79 25.78
CA VAL A 73 -11.56 -20.72 25.30
C VAL A 73 -10.82 -20.17 24.07
N GLU A 74 -11.53 -19.59 23.10
CA GLU A 74 -10.92 -18.91 21.94
C GLU A 74 -9.91 -17.85 22.39
N SER A 75 -10.27 -17.05 23.39
CA SER A 75 -9.39 -15.99 23.94
C SER A 75 -8.21 -16.54 24.74
N GLN A 76 -8.39 -17.65 25.46
CA GLN A 76 -7.30 -18.33 26.14
C GLN A 76 -6.27 -18.87 25.13
N ILE A 77 -6.73 -19.53 24.08
CA ILE A 77 -5.87 -20.08 23.01
C ILE A 77 -5.13 -18.93 22.30
N CYS A 78 -5.81 -17.82 21.97
CA CYS A 78 -5.16 -16.65 21.37
C CYS A 78 -3.97 -16.17 22.22
N ARG A 79 -4.16 -16.00 23.54
CA ARG A 79 -3.09 -15.57 24.45
C ARG A 79 -1.96 -16.61 24.56
N GLN A 80 -2.31 -17.89 24.61
CA GLN A 80 -1.32 -18.97 24.69
C GLN A 80 -0.44 -19.01 23.43
N LEU A 81 -1.04 -18.92 22.25
CA LEU A 81 -0.29 -18.92 20.98
C LEU A 81 0.51 -17.63 20.80
N ALA A 82 -0.05 -16.47 21.20
CA ALA A 82 0.67 -15.19 21.18
C ALA A 82 1.93 -15.20 22.07
N GLY A 83 1.94 -15.99 23.16
CA GLY A 83 3.11 -16.17 24.02
C GLY A 83 4.19 -17.11 23.45
N GLN A 84 3.90 -17.82 22.36
CA GLN A 84 4.87 -18.64 21.64
C GLN A 84 5.56 -17.84 20.53
N GLN A 85 6.56 -18.45 19.89
CA GLN A 85 7.38 -17.84 18.86
C GLN A 85 7.44 -18.72 17.62
N GLY A 86 7.66 -18.11 16.45
CA GLY A 86 7.89 -18.84 15.21
C GLY A 86 6.66 -19.57 14.65
N LEU A 87 5.44 -19.32 15.14
CA LEU A 87 4.22 -19.99 14.63
C LEU A 87 3.60 -19.29 13.43
N VAL A 88 2.96 -20.03 12.53
CA VAL A 88 1.94 -19.50 11.61
C VAL A 88 0.57 -19.90 12.15
N ILE A 89 -0.22 -18.91 12.56
CA ILE A 89 -1.49 -19.08 13.28
C ILE A 89 -2.64 -18.71 12.37
N ALA A 90 -3.60 -19.60 12.11
CA ALA A 90 -4.88 -19.24 11.51
C ALA A 90 -5.93 -19.02 12.61
N THR A 91 -6.66 -17.91 12.58
CA THR A 91 -7.73 -17.62 13.56
C THR A 91 -9.10 -17.98 13.04
N GLY A 92 -10.04 -18.26 13.94
CA GLY A 92 -11.47 -18.17 13.65
C GLY A 92 -11.85 -16.75 13.22
N GLY A 93 -12.90 -16.61 12.40
CA GLY A 93 -13.32 -15.29 11.90
C GLY A 93 -13.90 -14.36 12.98
N GLY A 94 -14.23 -14.88 14.16
CA GLY A 94 -14.71 -14.08 15.30
C GLY A 94 -13.59 -13.66 16.26
N ALA A 95 -12.46 -14.38 16.26
CA ALA A 95 -11.41 -14.23 17.25
C ALA A 95 -10.87 -12.79 17.38
N ILE A 96 -10.69 -12.12 16.25
CA ILE A 96 -10.09 -10.79 16.19
C ILE A 96 -11.06 -9.64 16.53
N VAL A 97 -12.36 -9.95 16.68
CA VAL A 97 -13.39 -8.96 17.05
C VAL A 97 -13.19 -8.54 18.50
N ASP A 98 -12.70 -9.45 19.35
CA ASP A 98 -12.28 -9.12 20.70
C ASP A 98 -10.96 -8.31 20.66
N PRO A 99 -10.93 -7.07 21.18
CA PRO A 99 -9.72 -6.25 21.16
C PRO A 99 -8.55 -6.90 21.89
N ARG A 100 -8.80 -7.67 22.95
CA ARG A 100 -7.75 -8.33 23.75
C ARG A 100 -7.02 -9.39 22.95
N ASN A 101 -7.75 -10.16 22.15
CA ASN A 101 -7.17 -11.18 21.27
C ASN A 101 -6.37 -10.53 20.15
N ARG A 102 -6.93 -9.48 19.54
CA ARG A 102 -6.25 -8.72 18.50
C ARG A 102 -4.95 -8.10 19.00
N GLU A 103 -4.94 -7.48 20.17
CA GLU A 103 -3.75 -6.87 20.79
C GLU A 103 -2.69 -7.93 21.09
N ALA A 104 -3.07 -9.06 21.70
CA ALA A 104 -2.12 -10.13 22.00
C ALA A 104 -1.46 -10.70 20.74
N LEU A 105 -2.26 -11.00 19.71
CA LEU A 105 -1.77 -11.55 18.45
C LEU A 105 -0.87 -10.55 17.70
N ALA A 106 -1.28 -9.28 17.62
CA ALA A 106 -0.50 -8.21 16.98
C ALA A 106 0.83 -7.92 17.71
N ALA A 107 0.87 -8.05 19.05
CA ALA A 107 2.11 -7.94 19.81
C ALA A 107 3.10 -9.07 19.45
N SER A 108 2.59 -10.28 19.23
CA SER A 108 3.42 -11.46 18.92
C SER A 108 4.03 -11.45 17.52
N GLY A 109 3.43 -10.72 16.58
CA GLY A 109 3.94 -10.54 15.22
C GLY A 109 2.89 -10.07 14.21
N PRO A 110 3.21 -10.13 12.90
CA PRO A 110 2.33 -9.59 11.86
C PRO A 110 0.97 -10.28 11.85
N LEU A 111 -0.10 -9.47 11.78
CA LEU A 111 -1.48 -9.91 11.71
C LEU A 111 -2.07 -9.56 10.33
N ILE A 112 -2.26 -10.57 9.49
CA ILE A 112 -2.70 -10.44 8.09
C ILE A 112 -4.18 -10.83 7.97
N CYS A 113 -5.00 -9.92 7.43
CA CYS A 113 -6.41 -10.18 7.15
C CYS A 113 -6.62 -10.61 5.69
N LEU A 114 -7.04 -11.85 5.50
CA LEU A 114 -7.55 -12.32 4.21
C LEU A 114 -8.97 -11.80 4.00
N THR A 115 -9.23 -11.27 2.82
CA THR A 115 -10.50 -10.68 2.43
C THR A 115 -11.01 -11.31 1.15
N ALA A 116 -12.32 -11.36 1.00
CA ALA A 116 -12.99 -11.91 -0.16
C ALA A 116 -14.38 -11.27 -0.30
N GLU A 117 -14.87 -11.23 -1.52
CA GLU A 117 -16.23 -10.83 -1.85
C GLU A 117 -17.24 -11.88 -1.38
N VAL A 118 -18.48 -11.42 -1.18
CA VAL A 118 -19.59 -12.26 -0.69
C VAL A 118 -19.78 -13.49 -1.58
N GLU A 119 -19.75 -13.32 -2.91
CA GLU A 119 -19.92 -14.45 -3.85
C GLU A 119 -18.75 -15.45 -3.77
N THR A 120 -17.51 -14.98 -3.72
CA THR A 120 -16.34 -15.84 -3.54
C THR A 120 -16.43 -16.65 -2.23
N ILE A 121 -16.87 -16.00 -1.15
CA ILE A 121 -17.07 -16.66 0.15
C ILE A 121 -18.17 -17.72 0.03
N LEU A 122 -19.30 -17.38 -0.58
CA LEU A 122 -20.45 -18.25 -0.74
C LEU A 122 -20.09 -19.51 -1.53
N ASP A 123 -19.41 -19.35 -2.67
CA ASP A 123 -18.97 -20.46 -3.52
C ASP A 123 -17.99 -21.39 -2.78
N ARG A 124 -17.02 -20.81 -2.05
CA ARG A 124 -16.05 -21.59 -1.27
C ARG A 124 -16.68 -22.30 -0.08
N VAL A 125 -17.67 -21.70 0.57
CA VAL A 125 -18.39 -22.31 1.70
C VAL A 125 -19.29 -23.45 1.20
N GLU A 126 -19.94 -23.32 0.05
CA GLU A 126 -20.76 -24.38 -0.53
C GLU A 126 -19.94 -25.56 -1.06
N ALA A 127 -18.76 -25.30 -1.60
CA ALA A 127 -17.83 -26.36 -2.04
C ALA A 127 -17.21 -27.13 -0.86
N ALA A 128 -17.20 -26.57 0.35
CA ALA A 128 -16.61 -27.20 1.52
C ALA A 128 -17.57 -28.24 2.12
N THR A 129 -17.15 -29.51 2.12
CA THR A 129 -17.92 -30.64 2.68
C THR A 129 -17.99 -30.66 4.21
N ASP A 130 -17.14 -29.89 4.90
CA ASP A 130 -16.83 -30.07 6.33
C ASP A 130 -17.24 -28.90 7.25
N ARG A 131 -17.91 -27.86 6.73
CA ARG A 131 -18.27 -26.65 7.52
C ARG A 131 -19.75 -26.25 7.39
N PRO A 132 -20.66 -26.88 8.15
CA PRO A 132 -22.10 -26.60 8.15
C PRO A 132 -22.47 -25.36 8.98
N LEU A 133 -21.67 -24.29 8.96
CA LEU A 133 -21.83 -23.15 9.87
C LEU A 133 -22.87 -22.12 9.42
N LEU A 134 -23.40 -22.22 8.20
CA LEU A 134 -24.50 -21.38 7.73
C LEU A 134 -25.68 -22.26 7.34
N PRO A 135 -26.66 -22.47 8.25
CA PRO A 135 -27.89 -23.16 7.90
C PRO A 135 -28.69 -22.34 6.89
N GLY A 136 -29.47 -23.02 6.04
CA GLY A 136 -30.37 -22.40 5.08
C GLY A 136 -30.00 -22.63 3.62
N ASP A 137 -30.87 -22.14 2.74
CA ASP A 137 -30.62 -22.09 1.30
C ASP A 137 -29.55 -21.04 0.93
N ARG A 138 -29.14 -20.99 -0.34
CA ARG A 138 -28.07 -20.09 -0.81
C ARG A 138 -28.38 -18.60 -0.55
N GLU A 139 -29.65 -18.21 -0.62
CA GLU A 139 -30.07 -16.82 -0.38
C GLU A 139 -29.99 -16.46 1.11
N GLN A 140 -30.44 -17.35 1.99
CA GLN A 140 -30.29 -17.22 3.44
C GLN A 140 -28.81 -17.17 3.85
N LYS A 141 -27.97 -18.02 3.25
CA LYS A 141 -26.51 -17.99 3.48
C LYS A 141 -25.91 -16.66 3.05
N ARG A 142 -26.26 -16.16 1.86
CA ARG A 142 -25.81 -14.84 1.37
C ARG A 142 -26.17 -13.73 2.36
N ALA A 143 -27.44 -13.66 2.78
CA ALA A 143 -27.90 -12.64 3.72
C ALA A 143 -27.14 -12.69 5.06
N ASN A 144 -26.90 -13.90 5.58
CA ASN A 144 -26.13 -14.10 6.81
C ASN A 144 -24.65 -13.67 6.65
N ILE A 145 -24.02 -14.00 5.51
CA ILE A 145 -22.65 -13.58 5.20
C ILE A 145 -22.56 -12.06 5.14
N GLU A 146 -23.47 -11.42 4.41
CA GLU A 146 -23.52 -9.96 4.29
C GLU A 146 -23.70 -9.28 5.64
N GLN A 147 -24.61 -9.79 6.49
CA GLN A 147 -24.83 -9.26 7.82
C GLN A 147 -23.58 -9.38 8.69
N LEU A 148 -22.94 -10.54 8.73
CA LEU A 148 -21.75 -10.76 9.56
C LEU A 148 -20.53 -9.97 9.06
N LEU A 149 -20.33 -9.88 7.74
CA LEU A 149 -19.29 -9.04 7.16
C LEU A 149 -19.52 -7.57 7.51
N ARG A 150 -20.76 -7.09 7.44
CA ARG A 150 -21.11 -5.71 7.84
C ARG A 150 -20.77 -5.44 9.30
N LEU A 151 -21.09 -6.37 10.20
CA LEU A 151 -20.78 -6.25 11.64
C LEU A 151 -19.26 -6.25 11.91
N ARG A 152 -18.47 -7.01 11.14
CA ARG A 152 -17.02 -7.15 11.36
C ARG A 152 -16.17 -6.20 10.52
N ARG A 153 -16.76 -5.47 9.58
CA ARG A 153 -16.07 -4.62 8.59
C ARG A 153 -15.08 -3.66 9.22
N GLY A 154 -15.50 -2.93 10.25
CA GLY A 154 -14.65 -1.95 10.93
C GLY A 154 -13.41 -2.59 11.56
N VAL A 155 -13.56 -3.79 12.11
CA VAL A 155 -12.45 -4.52 12.71
C VAL A 155 -11.48 -5.06 11.65
N TYR A 156 -11.98 -5.77 10.63
CA TYR A 156 -11.12 -6.30 9.57
C TYR A 156 -10.37 -5.18 8.83
N ALA A 157 -11.05 -4.06 8.54
CA ALA A 157 -10.43 -2.95 7.83
C ALA A 157 -9.43 -2.15 8.67
N SER A 158 -9.50 -2.25 10.00
CA SER A 158 -8.50 -1.64 10.90
C SER A 158 -7.14 -2.34 10.86
N LEU A 159 -7.08 -3.56 10.31
CA LEU A 159 -5.85 -4.32 10.23
C LEU A 159 -4.99 -3.79 9.06
N PRO A 160 -3.71 -3.45 9.30
CA PRO A 160 -2.88 -2.78 8.30
C PRO A 160 -2.47 -3.70 7.15
N LEU A 161 -2.34 -5.00 7.41
CA LEU A 161 -1.94 -5.98 6.40
C LEU A 161 -3.18 -6.71 5.89
N GLN A 162 -3.59 -6.40 4.67
CA GLN A 162 -4.75 -7.04 4.02
C GLN A 162 -4.37 -7.69 2.70
N VAL A 163 -4.94 -8.87 2.45
CA VAL A 163 -4.79 -9.58 1.17
C VAL A 163 -6.16 -9.95 0.65
N ALA A 164 -6.54 -9.39 -0.51
CA ALA A 164 -7.73 -9.84 -1.25
C ALA A 164 -7.44 -11.19 -1.91
N THR A 165 -8.38 -12.12 -1.80
CA THR A 165 -8.22 -13.51 -2.24
C THR A 165 -9.11 -13.88 -3.43
N ASP A 166 -9.91 -12.94 -3.92
CA ASP A 166 -10.82 -13.13 -5.04
C ASP A 166 -10.07 -13.43 -6.33
N GLY A 167 -10.47 -14.49 -7.03
CA GLY A 167 -9.87 -14.89 -8.31
C GLY A 167 -8.40 -15.34 -8.23
N LEU A 168 -7.85 -15.52 -7.03
CA LEU A 168 -6.47 -15.94 -6.83
C LEU A 168 -6.37 -17.38 -6.36
N GLU A 169 -5.38 -18.08 -6.91
CA GLU A 169 -4.94 -19.38 -6.40
C GLU A 169 -4.21 -19.23 -5.05
N PRO A 170 -4.26 -20.26 -4.17
CA PRO A 170 -3.63 -20.21 -2.86
C PRO A 170 -2.15 -19.79 -2.87
N GLU A 171 -1.37 -20.26 -3.85
CA GLU A 171 0.06 -19.89 -3.97
C GLU A 171 0.29 -18.40 -4.27
N ALA A 172 -0.58 -17.79 -5.09
CA ALA A 172 -0.51 -16.35 -5.36
C ALA A 172 -0.82 -15.53 -4.10
N ILE A 173 -1.75 -16.02 -3.26
CA ILE A 173 -2.08 -15.40 -1.97
C ILE A 173 -0.90 -15.50 -0.99
N VAL A 174 -0.21 -16.66 -0.97
CA VAL A 174 1.01 -16.85 -0.16
C VAL A 174 2.10 -15.89 -0.60
N GLN A 175 2.34 -15.76 -1.91
CA GLN A 175 3.35 -14.85 -2.45
C GLN A 175 3.07 -13.39 -2.05
N ARG A 176 1.82 -12.91 -2.19
CA ARG A 176 1.42 -11.57 -1.72
C ARG A 176 1.59 -11.40 -0.22
N THR A 177 1.35 -12.45 0.56
CA THR A 177 1.54 -12.43 2.02
C THR A 177 3.02 -12.28 2.38
N LEU A 178 3.92 -12.97 1.68
CA LEU A 178 5.37 -12.84 1.87
C LEU A 178 5.89 -11.44 1.54
N GLU A 179 5.35 -10.81 0.50
CA GLU A 179 5.69 -9.42 0.13
C GLU A 179 5.28 -8.42 1.22
N LEU A 180 4.08 -8.58 1.79
CA LEU A 180 3.64 -7.76 2.94
C LEU A 180 4.52 -7.99 4.17
N LEU A 181 4.87 -9.25 4.45
CA LEU A 181 5.74 -9.59 5.58
C LEU A 181 7.14 -8.98 5.44
N ALA A 182 7.70 -8.95 4.22
CA ALA A 182 8.98 -8.30 3.97
C ALA A 182 8.93 -6.79 4.26
N GLY A 183 7.80 -6.13 3.95
CA GLY A 183 7.55 -4.74 4.33
C GLY A 183 7.48 -4.55 5.86
N ASP A 184 6.71 -5.39 6.55
CA ASP A 184 6.54 -5.31 8.01
C ASP A 184 7.85 -5.55 8.79
N GLN A 185 8.70 -6.45 8.28
CA GLN A 185 10.05 -6.68 8.81
C GLN A 185 10.92 -5.43 8.68
N GLU A 186 10.77 -4.69 7.58
CA GLU A 186 11.51 -3.46 7.35
C GLU A 186 11.01 -2.34 8.23
N ILE A 187 9.70 -2.10 8.30
CA ILE A 187 9.02 -1.14 9.19
C ILE A 187 7.65 -1.74 9.56
N ALA A 188 7.38 -1.92 10.86
CA ALA A 188 6.14 -2.52 11.33
C ALA A 188 4.89 -1.76 10.84
N GLY A 189 3.93 -2.50 10.28
CA GLY A 189 2.70 -1.96 9.69
C GLY A 189 2.85 -1.32 8.31
N MET A 190 4.05 -1.36 7.71
CA MET A 190 4.28 -0.82 6.38
C MET A 190 3.81 -1.78 5.28
N THR A 191 3.06 -1.26 4.32
CA THR A 191 2.80 -1.96 3.06
C THR A 191 3.93 -1.67 2.09
N ARG A 192 4.54 -2.73 1.55
CA ARG A 192 5.53 -2.66 0.47
C ARG A 192 4.91 -3.19 -0.82
N ILE A 193 4.96 -2.40 -1.88
CA ILE A 193 4.53 -2.81 -3.23
C ILE A 193 5.77 -2.77 -4.14
N PRO A 194 6.30 -3.94 -4.56
CA PRO A 194 7.40 -3.98 -5.51
C PRO A 194 6.91 -3.57 -6.90
N VAL A 195 7.70 -2.76 -7.59
CA VAL A 195 7.45 -2.31 -8.96
C VAL A 195 8.57 -2.83 -9.86
N PRO A 196 8.32 -3.91 -10.61
CA PRO A 196 9.25 -4.38 -11.63
C PRO A 196 9.36 -3.34 -12.76
N THR A 197 10.57 -3.13 -13.26
CA THR A 197 10.85 -2.26 -14.40
C THR A 197 11.78 -2.97 -15.38
N PRO A 198 11.86 -2.55 -16.65
CA PRO A 198 12.77 -3.18 -17.62
C PRO A 198 14.25 -3.16 -17.19
N THR A 199 14.66 -2.21 -16.34
CA THR A 199 16.04 -2.02 -15.89
C THR A 199 16.28 -2.45 -14.44
N GLY A 200 15.31 -3.11 -13.79
CA GLY A 200 15.40 -3.52 -12.39
C GLY A 200 14.05 -3.43 -11.68
N GLY A 201 13.98 -2.71 -10.57
CA GLY A 201 12.73 -2.44 -9.88
C GLY A 201 12.96 -1.55 -8.67
N TYR A 202 11.87 -0.99 -8.16
CA TYR A 202 11.87 -0.18 -6.95
C TYR A 202 10.67 -0.55 -6.09
N ASP A 203 10.65 -0.03 -4.86
CA ASP A 203 9.57 -0.29 -3.94
C ASP A 203 8.76 0.97 -3.66
N ILE A 204 7.44 0.81 -3.63
CA ILE A 204 6.52 1.79 -3.06
C ILE A 204 6.25 1.37 -1.61
N CYS A 205 6.64 2.22 -0.67
CA CYS A 205 6.49 2.03 0.77
C CYS A 205 5.32 2.90 1.27
N ILE A 206 4.31 2.31 1.90
CA ILE A 206 3.08 3.00 2.30
C ILE A 206 2.78 2.71 3.77
N ARG A 207 2.71 3.77 4.59
CA ARG A 207 2.25 3.75 5.99
C ARG A 207 2.17 5.16 6.55
N GLU A 208 1.26 5.39 7.48
CA GLU A 208 1.21 6.64 8.25
C GLU A 208 2.46 6.83 9.13
N GLY A 209 3.06 8.02 9.07
CA GLY A 209 4.27 8.37 9.80
C GLY A 209 5.58 7.94 9.13
N LEU A 210 5.56 7.50 7.87
CA LEU A 210 6.76 7.10 7.13
C LEU A 210 7.76 8.23 6.88
N LEU A 211 7.35 9.51 6.93
CA LEU A 211 8.32 10.61 6.77
C LEU A 211 9.45 10.55 7.80
N ALA A 212 9.16 10.10 9.03
CA ALA A 212 10.14 9.95 10.10
C ALA A 212 11.13 8.78 9.88
N GLU A 213 10.82 7.87 8.95
CA GLU A 213 11.63 6.69 8.64
C GLU A 213 12.29 6.78 7.25
N ALA A 214 12.16 7.92 6.56
CA ALA A 214 12.68 8.12 5.21
C ALA A 214 14.17 7.78 5.10
N GLY A 215 15.02 8.25 6.03
CA GLY A 215 16.45 7.95 6.00
C GLY A 215 16.78 6.46 6.09
N ARG A 216 16.05 5.72 6.94
CA ARG A 216 16.17 4.26 7.05
C ARG A 216 15.76 3.57 5.75
N LEU A 217 14.64 3.98 5.15
CA LEU A 217 14.17 3.44 3.88
C LEU A 217 15.19 3.64 2.75
N LEU A 218 15.80 4.82 2.64
CA LEU A 218 16.85 5.07 1.65
C LEU A 218 18.05 4.13 1.89
N GLY A 219 18.51 4.00 3.13
CA GLY A 219 19.60 3.10 3.49
C GLY A 219 19.32 1.64 3.14
N ASN A 220 18.10 1.16 3.41
CA ASN A 220 17.68 -0.21 3.09
C ASN A 220 17.61 -0.51 1.59
N ARG A 221 17.49 0.54 0.75
CA ARG A 221 17.58 0.45 -0.71
C ARG A 221 19.01 0.62 -1.24
N GLY A 222 20.00 0.67 -0.35
CA GLY A 222 21.42 0.71 -0.71
C GLY A 222 21.93 2.09 -1.12
N LEU A 223 21.18 3.16 -0.83
CA LEU A 223 21.66 4.52 -1.06
C LEU A 223 22.71 4.84 0.01
N ALA A 224 23.89 5.28 -0.45
CA ALA A 224 24.99 5.61 0.45
C ALA A 224 24.71 6.94 1.16
N PRO A 225 24.97 7.03 2.48
CA PRO A 225 24.90 8.30 3.21
C PRO A 225 25.87 9.34 2.64
N GLY A 226 25.49 10.61 2.72
CA GLY A 226 26.22 11.75 2.19
C GLY A 226 25.30 12.91 1.83
N LYS A 227 25.76 13.83 0.98
CA LYS A 227 24.96 14.97 0.50
C LYS A 227 23.67 14.48 -0.16
N ALA A 228 22.54 15.05 0.23
CA ALA A 228 21.22 14.76 -0.34
C ALA A 228 20.44 16.07 -0.56
N ALA A 229 19.63 16.16 -1.61
CA ALA A 229 18.76 17.31 -1.84
C ALA A 229 17.30 16.93 -1.63
N ILE A 230 16.57 17.71 -0.83
CA ILE A 230 15.12 17.63 -0.71
C ILE A 230 14.53 18.74 -1.59
N VAL A 231 13.94 18.39 -2.72
CA VAL A 231 13.28 19.33 -3.63
C VAL A 231 11.83 19.49 -3.23
N SER A 232 11.39 20.72 -2.97
CA SER A 232 10.02 21.02 -2.56
C SER A 232 9.59 22.45 -2.96
N ASN A 233 8.36 22.83 -2.63
CA ASN A 233 7.95 24.23 -2.61
C ASN A 233 8.00 24.77 -1.16
N PRO A 234 7.99 26.10 -0.94
CA PRO A 234 8.09 26.67 0.41
C PRO A 234 6.98 26.21 1.37
N ALA A 235 5.74 26.06 0.89
CA ALA A 235 4.60 25.67 1.73
C ALA A 235 4.73 24.22 2.24
N ILE A 236 5.04 23.28 1.35
CA ILE A 236 5.25 21.87 1.67
C ILE A 236 6.51 21.68 2.52
N ALA A 237 7.60 22.39 2.20
CA ALA A 237 8.83 22.37 2.99
C ALA A 237 8.59 22.83 4.44
N ALA A 238 7.77 23.86 4.64
CA ALA A 238 7.42 24.35 5.97
C ALA A 238 6.64 23.31 6.81
N HIS A 239 5.84 22.46 6.17
CA HIS A 239 5.10 21.39 6.86
C HIS A 239 5.94 20.13 7.12
N TYR A 240 6.76 19.71 6.15
CA TYR A 240 7.31 18.36 6.13
C TYR A 240 8.83 18.29 5.92
N GLY A 241 9.46 19.38 5.49
CA GLY A 241 10.88 19.43 5.14
C GLY A 241 11.78 19.04 6.31
N GLU A 242 11.52 19.60 7.49
CA GLU A 242 12.30 19.31 8.71
C GLU A 242 12.14 17.85 9.18
N ALA A 243 10.95 17.28 9.08
CA ALA A 243 10.72 15.88 9.47
C ALA A 243 11.54 14.92 8.59
N VAL A 244 11.53 15.14 7.27
CA VAL A 244 12.30 14.35 6.31
C VAL A 244 13.80 14.60 6.47
N ALA A 245 14.22 15.87 6.63
CA ALA A 245 15.62 16.21 6.86
C ALA A 245 16.16 15.59 8.16
N GLY A 246 15.39 15.63 9.25
CA GLY A 246 15.76 14.99 10.52
C GLY A 246 15.92 13.48 10.39
N SER A 247 15.00 12.82 9.68
CA SER A 247 15.09 11.37 9.40
C SER A 247 16.34 11.01 8.57
N LEU A 248 16.63 11.80 7.53
CA LEU A 248 17.82 11.63 6.69
C LEU A 248 19.11 11.86 7.50
N ALA A 249 19.17 12.92 8.31
CA ALA A 249 20.33 13.20 9.15
C ALA A 249 20.59 12.07 10.16
N ALA A 250 19.54 11.51 10.78
CA ALA A 250 19.66 10.37 11.69
C ALA A 250 20.22 9.10 11.01
N ALA A 251 20.05 8.97 9.69
CA ALA A 251 20.61 7.89 8.88
C ALA A 251 21.98 8.24 8.25
N GLY A 252 22.59 9.37 8.62
CA GLY A 252 23.93 9.77 8.19
C GLY A 252 23.98 10.56 6.88
N TYR A 253 22.84 10.99 6.35
CA TYR A 253 22.80 11.90 5.21
C TYR A 253 23.03 13.35 5.65
N GLU A 254 23.43 14.20 4.71
CA GLU A 254 23.57 15.64 4.86
C GLU A 254 22.53 16.33 3.97
N PRO A 255 21.24 16.37 4.39
CA PRO A 255 20.17 16.89 3.57
C PRO A 255 20.21 18.42 3.45
N VAL A 256 19.95 18.92 2.24
CA VAL A 256 19.74 20.34 1.96
C VAL A 256 18.38 20.51 1.31
N ILE A 257 17.55 21.42 1.84
CA ILE A 257 16.25 21.73 1.25
C ILE A 257 16.46 22.70 0.08
N CYS A 258 16.12 22.24 -1.11
CA CYS A 258 16.12 23.03 -2.34
C CYS A 258 14.68 23.37 -2.72
N THR A 259 14.39 24.65 -2.94
CA THR A 259 13.01 25.10 -3.19
C THR A 259 12.80 25.60 -4.61
N VAL A 260 11.59 25.39 -5.11
CA VAL A 260 11.04 26.02 -6.30
C VAL A 260 9.72 26.70 -5.95
N PRO A 261 9.33 27.79 -6.64
CA PRO A 261 8.04 28.42 -6.37
C PRO A 261 6.87 27.46 -6.64
N GLU A 262 5.76 27.68 -5.93
CA GLU A 262 4.58 26.82 -6.00
C GLU A 262 3.76 27.06 -7.28
N GLY A 263 3.25 25.98 -7.86
CA GLY A 263 2.26 26.00 -8.94
C GLY A 263 2.78 25.53 -10.30
N GLU A 264 1.86 25.08 -11.15
CA GLU A 264 2.15 24.56 -12.50
C GLU A 264 2.89 25.59 -13.38
N ALA A 265 2.63 26.89 -13.21
CA ALA A 265 3.32 27.94 -13.95
C ALA A 265 4.85 27.95 -13.75
N HIS A 266 5.34 27.32 -12.67
CA HIS A 266 6.76 27.18 -12.38
C HIS A 266 7.34 25.84 -12.84
N LYS A 267 6.54 24.96 -13.45
CA LYS A 267 6.97 23.69 -14.03
C LYS A 267 7.69 23.91 -15.36
N THR A 268 8.86 24.56 -15.32
CA THR A 268 9.57 25.06 -16.50
C THR A 268 11.06 24.71 -16.47
N LEU A 269 11.72 24.76 -17.64
CA LEU A 269 13.18 24.60 -17.74
C LEU A 269 13.97 25.64 -16.94
N ALA A 270 13.41 26.83 -16.69
CA ALA A 270 14.05 27.85 -15.88
C ALA A 270 14.13 27.43 -14.40
N SER A 271 13.06 26.83 -13.87
CA SER A 271 13.04 26.28 -12.51
C SER A 271 14.01 25.11 -12.36
N ILE A 272 14.12 24.26 -13.39
CA ILE A 272 15.10 23.17 -13.42
C ILE A 272 16.54 23.69 -13.37
N ARG A 273 16.85 24.75 -14.14
CA ARG A 273 18.15 25.41 -14.05
C ARG A 273 18.44 25.93 -12.64
N ALA A 274 17.46 26.59 -12.01
CA ALA A 274 17.60 27.09 -10.65
C ALA A 274 17.81 25.96 -9.62
N LEU A 275 17.23 24.78 -9.84
CA LEU A 275 17.52 23.59 -9.04
C LEU A 275 18.97 23.13 -9.21
N TYR A 276 19.53 23.15 -10.42
CA TYR A 276 20.95 22.80 -10.61
C TYR A 276 21.89 23.75 -9.88
N ASP A 277 21.59 25.05 -9.87
CA ASP A 277 22.39 26.03 -9.12
C ASP A 277 22.38 25.69 -7.61
N GLN A 278 21.22 25.29 -7.07
CA GLN A 278 21.09 24.82 -5.68
C GLN A 278 21.83 23.49 -5.44
N PHE A 279 21.76 22.53 -6.36
CA PHE A 279 22.47 21.25 -6.24
C PHE A 279 23.99 21.43 -6.24
N LEU A 280 24.50 22.32 -7.09
CA LEU A 280 25.92 22.68 -7.13
C LEU A 280 26.35 23.37 -5.83
N ALA A 281 25.55 24.31 -5.33
CA ALA A 281 25.83 25.00 -4.06
C ALA A 281 25.81 24.05 -2.86
N ALA A 282 24.94 23.04 -2.86
CA ALA A 282 24.87 22.00 -1.86
C ALA A 282 25.98 20.94 -1.98
N GLY A 283 26.73 20.94 -3.09
CA GLY A 283 27.83 20.00 -3.33
C GLY A 283 27.38 18.59 -3.69
N LEU A 284 26.24 18.44 -4.37
CA LEU A 284 25.74 17.13 -4.80
C LEU A 284 26.68 16.49 -5.84
N ASP A 285 26.93 15.19 -5.66
CA ASP A 285 27.68 14.36 -6.60
C ASP A 285 26.79 13.29 -7.27
N ARG A 286 27.40 12.33 -7.98
CA ARG A 286 26.66 11.28 -8.72
C ARG A 286 25.93 10.27 -7.83
N ARG A 287 26.26 10.21 -6.55
CA ARG A 287 25.66 9.31 -5.56
C ARG A 287 24.64 10.03 -4.68
N SER A 288 24.67 11.36 -4.68
CA SER A 288 23.71 12.17 -3.93
C SER A 288 22.27 11.93 -4.37
N PRO A 289 21.37 11.48 -3.48
CA PRO A 289 19.97 11.35 -3.83
C PRO A 289 19.28 12.70 -3.93
N VAL A 290 18.39 12.81 -4.91
CA VAL A 290 17.39 13.87 -5.03
C VAL A 290 16.05 13.30 -4.56
N ILE A 291 15.48 13.92 -3.53
CA ILE A 291 14.21 13.55 -2.93
C ILE A 291 13.15 14.57 -3.35
N GLY A 292 12.17 14.17 -4.15
CA GLY A 292 11.03 15.02 -4.49
C GLY A 292 9.95 14.96 -3.41
N LEU A 293 9.84 16.00 -2.58
CA LEU A 293 8.86 16.13 -1.50
C LEU A 293 7.75 17.10 -1.92
N GLY A 294 6.63 16.58 -2.42
CA GLY A 294 5.53 17.43 -2.90
C GLY A 294 4.47 16.70 -3.73
N GLY A 295 3.55 17.46 -4.34
CA GLY A 295 2.60 16.93 -5.32
C GLY A 295 3.26 16.60 -6.67
N GLY A 296 2.43 16.31 -7.68
CA GLY A 296 2.91 15.87 -9.01
C GLY A 296 3.89 16.84 -9.68
N VAL A 297 3.66 18.16 -9.52
CA VAL A 297 4.54 19.21 -10.06
C VAL A 297 5.96 19.13 -9.51
N ILE A 298 6.11 18.95 -8.19
CA ILE A 298 7.42 18.77 -7.56
C ILE A 298 8.03 17.44 -7.95
N GLY A 299 7.23 16.36 -7.97
CA GLY A 299 7.68 15.03 -8.37
C GLY A 299 8.28 15.01 -9.78
N ASP A 300 7.60 15.64 -10.74
CA ASP A 300 8.05 15.74 -12.13
C ASP A 300 9.33 16.57 -12.27
N MET A 301 9.39 17.74 -11.63
CA MET A 301 10.58 18.59 -11.70
C MET A 301 11.79 17.97 -11.00
N ALA A 302 11.60 17.43 -9.80
CA ALA A 302 12.67 16.75 -9.05
C ALA A 302 13.19 15.53 -9.82
N GLY A 303 12.27 14.74 -10.38
CA GLY A 303 12.63 13.58 -11.20
C GLY A 303 13.37 13.97 -12.49
N PHE A 304 12.93 15.02 -13.18
CA PHE A 304 13.59 15.48 -14.40
C PHE A 304 14.96 16.08 -14.09
N ALA A 305 15.08 16.86 -13.02
CA ALA A 305 16.36 17.37 -12.55
C ALA A 305 17.31 16.24 -12.15
N ALA A 306 16.82 15.20 -11.45
CA ALA A 306 17.59 14.03 -11.10
C ALA A 306 18.02 13.19 -12.31
N ALA A 307 17.20 13.13 -13.37
CA ALA A 307 17.50 12.40 -14.60
C ALA A 307 18.66 13.04 -15.40
N THR A 308 18.82 14.36 -15.29
CA THR A 308 19.66 15.14 -16.19
C THR A 308 20.88 15.76 -15.48
N TYR A 309 20.77 16.08 -14.19
CA TYR A 309 21.90 16.52 -13.38
C TYR A 309 22.97 15.43 -13.32
N LEU A 310 24.22 15.78 -13.66
CA LEU A 310 25.35 14.86 -13.79
C LEU A 310 25.08 13.61 -14.68
N ARG A 311 24.11 13.72 -15.61
CA ARG A 311 23.61 12.63 -16.47
C ARG A 311 22.87 11.51 -15.72
N GLY A 312 22.33 11.82 -14.55
CA GLY A 312 21.57 10.89 -13.74
C GLY A 312 22.17 10.74 -12.33
N VAL A 313 21.34 11.05 -11.34
CA VAL A 313 21.60 10.77 -9.91
C VAL A 313 20.45 9.93 -9.33
N PRO A 314 20.60 9.30 -8.16
CA PRO A 314 19.52 8.58 -7.49
C PRO A 314 18.32 9.50 -7.23
N PHE A 315 17.10 8.97 -7.41
CA PHE A 315 15.86 9.73 -7.26
C PHE A 315 14.91 9.01 -6.30
N VAL A 316 14.31 9.72 -5.35
CA VAL A 316 13.28 9.19 -4.45
C VAL A 316 12.09 10.13 -4.48
N GLN A 317 10.87 9.58 -4.49
CA GLN A 317 9.65 10.37 -4.42
C GLN A 317 8.99 10.25 -3.05
N ILE A 318 8.52 11.38 -2.54
CA ILE A 318 7.69 11.49 -1.35
C ILE A 318 6.45 12.32 -1.72
N PRO A 319 5.42 11.69 -2.32
CA PRO A 319 4.23 12.39 -2.79
C PRO A 319 3.40 12.93 -1.61
N THR A 320 2.98 14.19 -1.70
CA THR A 320 2.19 14.87 -0.64
C THR A 320 0.78 15.27 -1.08
N SER A 321 0.33 14.85 -2.27
CA SER A 321 -1.07 14.96 -2.70
C SER A 321 -1.62 13.59 -3.06
N LEU A 322 -2.93 13.39 -2.89
CA LEU A 322 -3.56 12.10 -3.21
C LEU A 322 -3.34 11.72 -4.69
N LEU A 323 -3.48 12.69 -5.60
CA LEU A 323 -3.19 12.52 -7.03
C LEU A 323 -1.76 11.99 -7.26
N ALA A 324 -0.76 12.58 -6.59
CA ALA A 324 0.62 12.16 -6.76
C ALA A 324 0.88 10.77 -6.15
N MET A 325 0.24 10.45 -5.03
CA MET A 325 0.37 9.15 -4.37
C MET A 325 -0.14 8.01 -5.27
N VAL A 326 -1.31 8.18 -5.90
CA VAL A 326 -1.96 7.09 -6.63
C VAL A 326 -1.62 7.07 -8.12
N ASP A 327 -1.20 8.20 -8.68
CA ASP A 327 -0.94 8.33 -10.10
C ASP A 327 0.50 8.82 -10.38
N ALA A 328 0.83 10.09 -10.13
CA ALA A 328 2.07 10.70 -10.66
C ALA A 328 3.37 10.03 -10.16
N SER A 329 3.34 9.34 -9.02
CA SER A 329 4.53 8.66 -8.48
C SER A 329 4.85 7.29 -9.09
N VAL A 330 4.03 6.81 -10.02
CA VAL A 330 4.20 5.50 -10.65
C VAL A 330 4.32 5.66 -12.17
N GLY A 331 5.33 5.01 -12.76
CA GLY A 331 5.52 4.96 -14.22
C GLY A 331 6.69 5.78 -14.77
N GLY A 332 7.47 6.43 -13.90
CA GLY A 332 8.78 7.02 -14.21
C GLY A 332 8.76 8.23 -15.16
N LYS A 333 7.59 8.76 -15.50
CA LYS A 333 7.46 9.99 -16.29
C LYS A 333 7.87 11.17 -15.44
N THR A 334 8.74 12.01 -15.98
CA THR A 334 9.21 13.24 -15.34
C THR A 334 9.39 14.29 -16.42
N GLY A 335 9.13 15.56 -16.12
CA GLY A 335 9.26 16.59 -17.13
C GLY A 335 8.80 17.98 -16.73
N VAL A 336 8.82 18.86 -17.72
CA VAL A 336 8.41 20.24 -17.61
C VAL A 336 7.56 20.66 -18.80
N ASP A 337 6.84 21.75 -18.59
CA ASP A 337 5.98 22.35 -19.59
C ASP A 337 6.78 23.31 -20.49
N LEU A 338 6.31 23.45 -21.72
CA LEU A 338 6.74 24.49 -22.64
C LEU A 338 5.55 25.42 -22.93
N PRO A 339 5.78 26.65 -23.44
CA PRO A 339 4.69 27.52 -23.88
C PRO A 339 3.74 26.87 -24.90
N GLN A 340 4.23 25.87 -25.64
CA GLN A 340 3.47 25.11 -26.65
C GLN A 340 2.60 24.00 -26.04
N GLY A 341 2.83 23.59 -24.79
CA GLY A 341 2.06 22.51 -24.17
C GLY A 341 2.71 21.90 -22.93
N LYS A 342 1.89 21.17 -22.18
CA LYS A 342 2.31 20.49 -20.94
C LYS A 342 3.16 19.26 -21.22
N ASN A 343 4.12 18.98 -20.34
CA ASN A 343 4.94 17.75 -20.32
C ASN A 343 5.66 17.42 -21.65
N LEU A 344 5.91 18.42 -22.51
CA LEU A 344 6.54 18.19 -23.82
C LEU A 344 8.04 17.89 -23.73
N VAL A 345 8.70 18.25 -22.62
CA VAL A 345 10.12 17.98 -22.39
C VAL A 345 10.26 17.18 -21.11
N GLY A 346 10.90 16.02 -21.20
CA GLY A 346 10.98 15.12 -20.05
C GLY A 346 11.95 13.96 -20.26
N ALA A 347 11.96 13.07 -19.27
CA ALA A 347 12.71 11.82 -19.28
C ALA A 347 11.94 10.72 -18.56
N PHE A 348 12.18 9.47 -18.96
CA PHE A 348 11.79 8.31 -18.16
C PHE A 348 12.87 8.05 -17.10
N LYS A 349 12.60 8.39 -15.84
CA LYS A 349 13.48 8.20 -14.69
C LYS A 349 12.73 7.45 -13.61
N GLN A 350 13.09 6.18 -13.42
CA GLN A 350 12.55 5.39 -12.32
C GLN A 350 13.17 5.88 -11.00
N PRO A 351 12.38 5.98 -9.91
CA PRO A 351 12.92 6.23 -8.59
C PRO A 351 13.59 4.97 -8.02
N GLU A 352 14.44 5.15 -7.01
CA GLU A 352 14.97 4.07 -6.17
C GLU A 352 13.93 3.61 -5.13
N ALA A 353 13.02 4.52 -4.75
CA ALA A 353 11.88 4.26 -3.87
C ALA A 353 10.80 5.35 -4.01
N VAL A 354 9.55 4.99 -3.70
CA VAL A 354 8.46 5.94 -3.46
C VAL A 354 7.99 5.75 -2.02
N ILE A 355 8.00 6.83 -1.22
CA ILE A 355 7.64 6.80 0.20
C ILE A 355 6.34 7.57 0.37
N ILE A 356 5.25 6.85 0.61
CA ILE A 356 3.91 7.39 0.76
C ILE A 356 3.54 7.41 2.23
N ASP A 357 3.37 8.62 2.77
CA ASP A 357 2.84 8.83 4.12
C ASP A 357 1.43 9.45 4.04
N PRO A 358 0.35 8.66 4.19
CA PRO A 358 -1.02 9.17 4.13
C PRO A 358 -1.35 10.23 5.18
N ALA A 359 -0.57 10.34 6.27
CA ALA A 359 -0.80 11.36 7.30
C ALA A 359 -0.65 12.79 6.77
N VAL A 360 0.07 12.99 5.65
CA VAL A 360 0.20 14.31 5.02
C VAL A 360 -1.10 14.83 4.41
N MET A 361 -2.11 13.96 4.21
CA MET A 361 -3.43 14.41 3.77
C MET A 361 -4.11 15.35 4.77
N ALA A 362 -3.67 15.37 6.04
CA ALA A 362 -4.22 16.25 7.07
C ALA A 362 -4.02 17.75 6.77
N THR A 363 -3.03 18.13 5.95
CA THR A 363 -2.83 19.53 5.53
C THR A 363 -3.18 19.78 4.05
N LEU A 364 -3.66 18.76 3.33
CA LEU A 364 -4.02 18.91 1.93
C LEU A 364 -5.37 19.65 1.81
N PRO A 365 -5.49 20.70 0.98
CA PRO A 365 -6.78 21.34 0.73
C PRO A 365 -7.82 20.32 0.26
N GLY A 366 -9.04 20.40 0.79
CA GLY A 366 -10.07 19.39 0.50
C GLY A 366 -10.47 19.29 -0.98
N GLU A 367 -10.28 20.35 -1.74
CA GLU A 367 -10.43 20.37 -3.21
C GLU A 367 -9.36 19.57 -3.94
N GLU A 368 -8.10 19.65 -3.51
CA GLU A 368 -7.00 18.83 -4.05
C GLU A 368 -7.18 17.35 -3.67
N PHE A 369 -7.72 17.08 -2.47
CA PHE A 369 -8.09 15.72 -2.08
C PHE A 369 -9.17 15.15 -3.00
N ARG A 370 -10.25 15.91 -3.27
CA ARG A 370 -11.32 15.48 -4.19
C ARG A 370 -10.83 15.28 -5.61
N ALA A 371 -9.96 16.16 -6.10
CA ALA A 371 -9.33 16.00 -7.40
C ALA A 371 -8.51 14.68 -7.47
N GLY A 372 -7.71 14.38 -6.43
CA GLY A 372 -7.01 13.09 -6.36
C GLY A 372 -7.94 11.88 -6.26
N LEU A 373 -9.11 12.03 -5.62
CA LEU A 373 -10.08 10.94 -5.48
C LEU A 373 -10.67 10.49 -6.83
N ALA A 374 -10.76 11.39 -7.82
CA ALA A 374 -11.19 11.03 -9.17
C ALA A 374 -10.29 9.94 -9.78
N GLU A 375 -8.97 10.05 -9.59
CA GLU A 375 -7.99 9.05 -10.04
C GLU A 375 -8.13 7.71 -9.31
N VAL A 376 -8.47 7.75 -8.02
CA VAL A 376 -8.76 6.54 -7.23
C VAL A 376 -10.00 5.84 -7.77
N VAL A 377 -11.08 6.57 -8.04
CA VAL A 377 -12.31 6.03 -8.64
C VAL A 377 -12.00 5.42 -10.01
N LYS A 378 -11.20 6.12 -10.84
CA LYS A 378 -10.72 5.63 -12.14
C LYS A 378 -10.01 4.28 -12.01
N HIS A 379 -9.08 4.14 -11.06
CA HIS A 379 -8.42 2.86 -10.79
C HIS A 379 -9.40 1.77 -10.32
N GLY A 380 -10.38 2.14 -9.50
CA GLY A 380 -11.49 1.26 -9.11
C GLY A 380 -12.23 0.68 -10.33
N ILE A 381 -12.56 1.52 -11.30
CA ILE A 381 -13.24 1.12 -12.54
C ILE A 381 -12.35 0.23 -13.41
N ILE A 382 -11.07 0.58 -13.57
CA ILE A 382 -10.15 -0.08 -14.50
C ILE A 382 -9.74 -1.47 -14.01
N GLY A 383 -9.42 -1.63 -12.72
CA GLY A 383 -8.73 -2.82 -12.24
C GLY A 383 -8.95 -3.18 -10.77
N ALA A 384 -9.75 -2.41 -10.02
CA ALA A 384 -10.06 -2.72 -8.63
C ALA A 384 -11.58 -2.63 -8.32
N PRO A 385 -12.41 -3.57 -8.82
CA PRO A 385 -13.86 -3.55 -8.63
C PRO A 385 -14.31 -3.54 -7.16
N ARG A 386 -13.50 -4.12 -6.26
CA ARG A 386 -13.74 -4.04 -4.81
C ARG A 386 -13.57 -2.60 -4.30
N LEU A 387 -12.47 -1.94 -4.66
CA LEU A 387 -12.22 -0.54 -4.29
C LEU A 387 -13.37 0.36 -4.78
N PHE A 388 -13.83 0.15 -6.02
CA PHE A 388 -14.97 0.88 -6.57
C PHE A 388 -16.23 0.74 -5.72
N ARG A 389 -16.62 -0.49 -5.37
CA ARG A 389 -17.79 -0.76 -4.51
C ARG A 389 -17.64 -0.22 -3.09
N GLU A 390 -16.42 -0.24 -2.53
CA GLU A 390 -16.15 0.36 -1.22
C GLU A 390 -16.36 1.88 -1.26
N LEU A 391 -15.89 2.54 -2.32
CA LEU A 391 -16.10 3.98 -2.54
C LEU A 391 -17.58 4.33 -2.69
N GLU A 392 -18.37 3.53 -3.42
CA GLU A 392 -19.82 3.75 -3.58
C GLU A 392 -20.60 3.65 -2.27
N ALA A 393 -20.24 2.70 -1.40
CA ALA A 393 -21.04 2.41 -0.21
C ALA A 393 -20.84 3.41 0.94
N ALA A 394 -19.57 3.66 1.31
CA ALA A 394 -19.26 4.48 2.49
C ALA A 394 -17.89 5.19 2.42
N GLY A 395 -17.16 5.06 1.31
CA GLY A 395 -15.73 5.38 1.25
C GLY A 395 -14.86 4.30 1.91
N PRO A 396 -13.53 4.35 1.74
CA PRO A 396 -12.64 3.41 2.41
C PRO A 396 -12.68 3.60 3.93
N ALA A 397 -12.59 2.51 4.68
CA ALA A 397 -12.44 2.61 6.13
C ALA A 397 -11.02 3.08 6.55
N ASN A 398 -10.05 3.02 5.63
CA ASN A 398 -8.65 3.33 5.88
C ASN A 398 -8.01 3.96 4.62
N LEU A 399 -7.47 5.16 4.76
CA LEU A 399 -6.82 5.89 3.66
C LEU A 399 -5.55 5.18 3.15
N THR A 400 -4.75 4.60 4.04
CA THR A 400 -3.56 3.82 3.68
C THR A 400 -3.92 2.67 2.74
N GLN A 401 -5.00 1.95 3.05
CA GLN A 401 -5.49 0.85 2.23
C GLN A 401 -6.02 1.34 0.87
N LEU A 402 -6.79 2.44 0.85
CA LEU A 402 -7.27 3.06 -0.40
C LEU A 402 -6.10 3.39 -1.33
N VAL A 403 -5.06 4.03 -0.79
CA VAL A 403 -3.89 4.41 -1.60
C VAL A 403 -3.17 3.17 -2.11
N ALA A 404 -2.96 2.16 -1.26
CA ALA A 404 -2.33 0.91 -1.67
C ALA A 404 -3.09 0.20 -2.80
N ASP A 405 -4.43 0.12 -2.71
CA ASP A 405 -5.26 -0.54 -3.72
C ASP A 405 -5.29 0.22 -5.04
N ALA A 406 -5.38 1.56 -5.00
CA ALA A 406 -5.29 2.39 -6.19
C ALA A 406 -3.92 2.27 -6.88
N VAL A 407 -2.83 2.33 -6.10
CA VAL A 407 -1.46 2.19 -6.60
C VAL A 407 -1.24 0.83 -7.26
N ARG A 408 -1.76 -0.27 -6.69
CA ARG A 408 -1.62 -1.62 -7.26
C ARG A 408 -2.17 -1.72 -8.67
N VAL A 409 -3.30 -1.07 -8.97
CA VAL A 409 -3.86 -1.03 -10.32
C VAL A 409 -2.87 -0.40 -11.30
N LYS A 410 -2.30 0.76 -10.94
CA LYS A 410 -1.34 1.44 -11.79
C LYS A 410 -0.05 0.64 -11.94
N VAL A 411 0.46 0.03 -10.86
CA VAL A 411 1.66 -0.84 -10.90
C VAL A 411 1.44 -2.02 -11.84
N GLU A 412 0.29 -2.70 -11.78
CA GLU A 412 -0.03 -3.82 -12.68
C GLU A 412 0.01 -3.38 -14.15
N VAL A 413 -0.68 -2.28 -14.46
CA VAL A 413 -0.77 -1.75 -15.84
C VAL A 413 0.60 -1.28 -16.35
N VAL A 414 1.38 -0.59 -15.52
CA VAL A 414 2.74 -0.11 -15.87
C VAL A 414 3.72 -1.27 -16.01
N THR A 415 3.59 -2.32 -15.20
CA THR A 415 4.46 -3.50 -15.29
C THR A 415 4.23 -4.26 -16.59
N GLU A 416 2.97 -4.36 -17.03
CA GLU A 416 2.62 -4.98 -18.32
C GLU A 416 3.04 -4.11 -19.51
N ASP A 417 2.91 -2.79 -19.39
CA ASP A 417 3.20 -1.84 -20.48
C ASP A 417 4.02 -0.62 -19.99
N PRO A 418 5.35 -0.80 -19.79
CA PRO A 418 6.21 0.22 -19.18
C PRO A 418 6.45 1.45 -20.06
N PHE A 419 6.20 1.34 -21.38
CA PHE A 419 6.49 2.39 -22.37
C PHE A 419 5.25 2.87 -23.15
N GLU A 420 4.04 2.54 -22.70
CA GLU A 420 2.77 3.06 -23.24
C GLU A 420 2.48 2.65 -24.70
N GLN A 421 2.67 1.37 -25.01
CA GLN A 421 2.42 0.82 -26.35
C GLN A 421 1.12 0.01 -26.46
N GLY A 422 0.35 -0.13 -25.37
CA GLY A 422 -0.86 -0.95 -25.35
C GLY A 422 -1.75 -0.67 -24.14
N ARG A 423 -1.83 -1.63 -23.19
CA ARG A 423 -2.77 -1.63 -22.06
C ARG A 423 -2.72 -0.35 -21.25
N ARG A 424 -1.56 0.33 -21.16
CA ARG A 424 -1.44 1.57 -20.36
C ARG A 424 -2.32 2.71 -20.83
N ALA A 425 -2.81 2.67 -22.08
CA ALA A 425 -3.82 3.60 -22.58
C ALA A 425 -5.14 3.54 -21.78
N THR A 426 -5.45 2.42 -21.10
CA THR A 426 -6.62 2.30 -20.22
C THR A 426 -6.61 3.28 -19.06
N LEU A 427 -5.42 3.71 -18.59
CA LEU A 427 -5.30 4.75 -17.57
C LEU A 427 -5.78 6.12 -18.06
N ASN A 428 -6.05 6.30 -19.35
CA ASN A 428 -6.60 7.54 -19.90
C ASN A 428 -8.14 7.59 -19.85
N LEU A 429 -8.81 6.70 -19.11
CA LEU A 429 -10.26 6.79 -18.88
C LEU A 429 -10.62 8.21 -18.38
N GLY A 430 -11.62 8.83 -19.00
CA GLY A 430 -12.05 10.21 -18.75
C GLY A 430 -11.13 11.31 -19.32
N HIS A 431 -9.86 11.02 -19.61
CA HIS A 431 -8.86 12.04 -19.95
C HIS A 431 -9.09 12.73 -21.30
N THR A 432 -9.67 12.04 -22.29
CA THR A 432 -9.98 12.66 -23.60
C THR A 432 -10.94 13.84 -23.44
N PHE A 433 -11.98 13.68 -22.62
CA PHE A 433 -12.92 14.76 -22.29
C PHE A 433 -12.32 15.73 -21.27
N GLY A 434 -11.62 15.21 -20.26
CA GLY A 434 -10.95 16.01 -19.23
C GLY A 434 -10.00 17.03 -19.82
N HIS A 435 -9.12 16.63 -20.74
CA HIS A 435 -8.20 17.55 -21.42
C HIS A 435 -8.94 18.65 -22.20
N ALA A 436 -10.07 18.33 -22.84
CA ALA A 436 -10.87 19.33 -23.54
C ALA A 436 -11.49 20.34 -22.56
N ILE A 437 -11.97 19.88 -21.40
CA ILE A 437 -12.53 20.73 -20.34
C ILE A 437 -11.44 21.62 -19.73
N GLU A 438 -10.26 21.08 -19.44
CA GLU A 438 -9.11 21.85 -18.94
C GLU A 438 -8.73 22.96 -19.94
N LEU A 439 -8.64 22.65 -21.23
CA LEU A 439 -8.29 23.63 -22.26
C LEU A 439 -9.36 24.72 -22.40
N VAL A 440 -10.64 24.36 -22.49
CA VAL A 440 -11.75 25.32 -22.64
C VAL A 440 -11.93 26.18 -21.40
N SER A 441 -11.69 25.63 -20.21
CA SER A 441 -11.72 26.38 -18.95
C SER A 441 -10.46 27.19 -18.67
N GLN A 442 -9.47 27.18 -19.57
CA GLN A 442 -8.16 27.81 -19.37
C GLN A 442 -7.47 27.34 -18.08
N PHE A 443 -7.57 26.04 -17.78
CA PHE A 443 -7.03 25.37 -16.60
C PHE A 443 -7.59 25.90 -15.27
N GLN A 444 -8.78 26.49 -15.27
CA GLN A 444 -9.50 26.86 -14.04
C GLN A 444 -10.18 25.65 -13.38
N VAL A 445 -10.58 24.65 -14.17
CA VAL A 445 -11.05 23.35 -13.65
C VAL A 445 -9.83 22.49 -13.32
N ARG A 446 -9.77 21.91 -12.12
CA ARG A 446 -8.65 21.06 -11.73
C ARG A 446 -8.65 19.78 -12.56
N HIS A 447 -7.46 19.22 -12.77
CA HIS A 447 -7.30 18.00 -13.57
C HIS A 447 -8.23 16.87 -13.13
N GLY A 448 -8.26 16.53 -11.84
CA GLY A 448 -9.14 15.48 -11.33
C GLY A 448 -10.63 15.78 -11.45
N GLU A 449 -11.04 17.05 -11.36
CA GLU A 449 -12.43 17.46 -11.59
C GLU A 449 -12.82 17.29 -13.06
N ALA A 450 -11.90 17.63 -13.97
CA ALA A 450 -12.09 17.45 -15.41
C ALA A 450 -12.13 15.96 -15.79
N VAL A 451 -11.27 15.13 -15.19
CA VAL A 451 -11.29 13.66 -15.37
C VAL A 451 -12.57 13.05 -14.81
N ALA A 452 -13.12 13.56 -13.70
CA ALA A 452 -14.37 13.05 -13.16
C ALA A 452 -15.61 13.38 -14.02
N LEU A 453 -15.57 14.49 -14.76
CA LEU A 453 -16.62 14.88 -15.72
C LEU A 453 -16.56 14.07 -17.02
N GLY A 454 -15.37 13.62 -17.40
CA GLY A 454 -15.10 12.83 -18.60
C GLY A 454 -15.34 11.35 -18.40
#